data_AF-A0A3A8TKJ6-F1
#
_entry.id   AF-A0A3A8TKJ6-F1
#
_cell.length_a   1.000
_cell.length_b   1.000
_cell.length_c   1.000
_cell.angle_alpha   90.00
_cell.angle_beta   90.00
_cell.angle_gamma   90.00
#
_symmetry.space_group_name_H-M   'P 1'
#
loop_
_entity.id
_entity.type
_entity.pdbx_description
1 polymer ?
#
loop_
_entity_poly.entity_id
_entity_poly.type
_entity_poly.pdbx_seq_one_letter_code
_entity_poly.pdbx_strand_id
1 'polypeptide(L)'
;MTSVYEKIGGEPAMAAAVDVFYRKVLADERISHFFEDVDMERQAAKQKAFLTMVTGGPANYSGKDMRAGHKHLVDRGLNGTHFDAVAGHLKETLEELGVPADLVGQVMAVAEGARADVLNR
;
A
#
# COMPACT_ATOMS: atom_id res chain seq x y z
N MET A 1 -12.44 19.49 9.13
CA MET A 1 -11.00 19.14 9.07
C MET A 1 -10.74 18.57 7.69
N THR A 2 -9.71 19.05 7.00
CA THR A 2 -9.29 18.54 5.69
C THR A 2 -8.59 17.19 5.87
N SER A 3 -8.99 16.17 5.10
CA SER A 3 -8.41 14.82 5.21
C SER A 3 -6.97 14.78 4.68
N VAL A 4 -6.21 13.74 5.01
CA VAL A 4 -4.85 13.55 4.44
C VAL A 4 -4.94 13.45 2.92
N TYR A 5 -5.96 12.76 2.41
CA TYR A 5 -6.29 12.64 0.99
C TYR A 5 -6.43 14.01 0.31
N GLU A 6 -7.19 14.93 0.90
CA GLU A 6 -7.36 16.28 0.36
C GLU A 6 -6.05 17.08 0.41
N LYS A 7 -5.29 16.96 1.50
CA LYS A 7 -4.01 17.68 1.68
C LYS A 7 -2.94 17.28 0.67
N ILE A 8 -2.89 16.00 0.27
CA ILE A 8 -1.89 15.47 -0.65
C ILE A 8 -2.27 15.63 -2.13
N GLY A 9 -3.47 16.17 -2.43
CA GLY A 9 -3.90 16.44 -3.81
C GLY A 9 -4.99 15.52 -4.35
N GLY A 10 -5.59 14.68 -3.50
CA GLY A 10 -6.75 13.86 -3.84
C GLY A 10 -6.48 12.79 -4.89
N GLU A 11 -7.48 12.51 -5.73
CA GLU A 11 -7.47 11.40 -6.70
C GLU A 11 -6.25 11.40 -7.64
N PRO A 12 -5.82 12.54 -8.23
CA PRO A 12 -4.61 12.58 -9.05
C PRO A 12 -3.36 12.14 -8.29
N ALA A 13 -3.23 12.54 -7.01
CA ALA A 13 -2.11 12.16 -6.18
C ALA A 13 -2.14 10.67 -5.83
N MET A 14 -3.33 10.10 -5.61
CA MET A 14 -3.48 8.65 -5.39
C MET A 14 -3.12 7.84 -6.63
N ALA A 15 -3.52 8.30 -7.81
CA ALA A 15 -3.12 7.64 -9.06
C ALA A 15 -1.59 7.66 -9.26
N ALA A 16 -0.95 8.81 -9.02
CA ALA A 16 0.50 8.95 -9.11
C ALA A 16 1.23 8.09 -8.07
N ALA A 17 0.75 8.08 -6.82
CA ALA A 17 1.32 7.26 -5.75
C ALA A 17 1.28 5.78 -6.09
N VAL A 18 0.14 5.26 -6.57
CA VAL A 18 0.02 3.84 -6.91
C VAL A 18 0.97 3.43 -8.05
N ASP A 19 1.10 4.27 -9.07
CA ASP A 19 2.02 4.01 -10.18
C ASP A 19 3.49 3.94 -9.73
N VAL A 20 3.95 4.96 -8.99
CA VAL A 20 5.32 5.00 -8.47
C VAL A 20 5.58 3.83 -7.51
N PHE A 21 4.62 3.55 -6.62
CA PHE A 21 4.72 2.46 -5.65
C PHE A 21 4.89 1.10 -6.32
N TYR A 22 4.05 0.76 -7.29
CA TYR A 22 4.17 -0.54 -7.96
C TYR A 22 5.39 -0.65 -8.88
N ARG A 23 5.86 0.46 -9.46
CA ARG A 23 7.16 0.46 -10.15
C ARG A 23 8.30 0.05 -9.21
N LYS A 24 8.32 0.56 -7.97
CA LYS A 24 9.30 0.17 -6.96
C LYS A 24 9.15 -1.28 -6.52
N VAL A 25 7.92 -1.71 -6.21
CA VAL A 25 7.61 -3.08 -5.78
C VAL A 25 7.99 -4.12 -6.82
N LEU A 26 7.66 -3.88 -8.10
CA LEU A 26 7.96 -4.82 -9.18
C LEU A 26 9.45 -4.84 -9.55
N ALA A 27 10.21 -3.79 -9.22
CA ALA A 27 11.66 -3.75 -9.38
C ALA A 27 12.43 -4.39 -8.21
N ASP A 28 11.76 -4.73 -7.10
CA ASP A 28 12.40 -5.29 -5.92
C ASP A 28 12.34 -6.82 -5.92
N GLU A 29 13.48 -7.46 -6.20
CA GLU A 29 13.64 -8.91 -6.26
C GLU A 29 13.20 -9.64 -4.97
N ARG A 30 13.20 -8.95 -3.82
CA ARG A 30 12.76 -9.52 -2.53
C ARG A 30 11.27 -9.79 -2.48
N ILE A 31 10.47 -9.10 -3.31
CA ILE A 31 9.00 -9.12 -3.20
C ILE A 31 8.27 -9.24 -4.54
N SER A 32 8.93 -8.94 -5.67
CA SER A 32 8.32 -8.94 -7.01
C SER A 32 7.70 -10.29 -7.38
N HIS A 33 8.32 -11.39 -6.97
CA HIS A 33 7.83 -12.76 -7.19
C HIS A 33 6.45 -13.06 -6.57
N PHE A 34 6.00 -12.29 -5.57
CA PHE A 34 4.63 -12.42 -5.05
C PHE A 34 3.56 -11.91 -6.02
N PHE A 35 3.96 -11.12 -7.03
CA PHE A 35 3.07 -10.42 -7.96
C PHE A 35 3.07 -11.02 -9.38
N GLU A 36 3.84 -12.07 -9.67
CA GLU A 36 3.97 -12.67 -11.02
C GLU A 36 2.63 -13.12 -11.62
N ASP A 37 1.74 -13.68 -10.81
CA ASP A 37 0.41 -14.15 -11.24
C ASP A 37 -0.72 -13.16 -10.91
N VAL A 38 -0.37 -11.89 -10.63
CA VAL A 38 -1.32 -10.86 -10.21
C VAL A 38 -1.69 -9.97 -11.38
N ASP A 39 -3.00 -9.78 -11.59
CA ASP A 39 -3.51 -8.72 -12.46
C ASP A 39 -3.17 -7.35 -11.84
N MET A 40 -2.11 -6.74 -12.37
CA MET A 40 -1.55 -5.50 -11.81
C MET A 40 -2.47 -4.29 -12.01
N GLU A 41 -3.33 -4.27 -13.02
CA GLU A 41 -4.32 -3.20 -13.18
C GLU A 41 -5.36 -3.25 -12.06
N ARG A 42 -5.89 -4.45 -11.79
CA ARG A 42 -6.83 -4.66 -10.69
C ARG A 42 -6.17 -4.43 -9.33
N GLN A 43 -4.91 -4.81 -9.19
CA GLN A 43 -4.14 -4.62 -7.96
C GLN A 43 -3.84 -3.14 -7.70
N ALA A 44 -3.47 -2.38 -8.74
CA ALA A 44 -3.33 -0.93 -8.68
C ALA A 44 -4.64 -0.25 -8.27
N ALA A 45 -5.78 -0.64 -8.86
CA ALA A 45 -7.09 -0.10 -8.49
C ALA A 45 -7.43 -0.35 -7.01
N LYS A 46 -7.16 -1.55 -6.49
CA LYS A 46 -7.34 -1.87 -5.06
C LYS A 46 -6.42 -1.07 -4.17
N GLN A 47 -5.16 -0.92 -4.55
CA GLN A 47 -4.19 -0.13 -3.79
C GLN A 47 -4.59 1.34 -3.75
N LYS A 48 -5.10 1.89 -4.86
CA LYS A 48 -5.64 3.25 -4.91
C LYS A 48 -6.79 3.41 -3.92
N ALA A 49 -7.76 2.50 -3.97
CA ALA A 49 -8.88 2.52 -3.03
C ALA A 49 -8.44 2.39 -1.57
N PHE A 50 -7.43 1.55 -1.30
CA PHE A 50 -6.83 1.43 0.03
C PHE A 50 -6.14 2.73 0.46
N LEU A 51 -5.28 3.32 -0.37
CA LEU A 51 -4.60 4.59 -0.08
C LEU A 51 -5.61 5.73 0.15
N THR A 52 -6.63 5.83 -0.69
CA THR A 52 -7.74 6.77 -0.49
C THR A 52 -8.42 6.55 0.86
N MET A 53 -8.70 5.30 1.25
CA MET A 53 -9.33 4.98 2.54
C MET A 53 -8.44 5.38 3.72
N VAL A 54 -7.17 4.96 3.74
CA VAL A 54 -6.26 5.20 4.86
C VAL A 54 -5.85 6.66 5.00
N THR A 55 -5.92 7.43 3.91
CA THR A 55 -5.73 8.88 3.93
C THR A 55 -7.02 9.67 4.23
N GLY A 56 -8.13 8.98 4.52
CA GLY A 56 -9.41 9.61 4.90
C GLY A 56 -10.16 10.26 3.72
N GLY A 57 -9.88 9.81 2.49
CA GLY A 57 -10.63 10.17 1.30
C GLY A 57 -11.88 9.29 1.09
N PRO A 58 -12.72 9.62 0.11
CA PRO A 58 -13.92 8.85 -0.21
C PRO A 58 -13.52 7.53 -0.88
N ALA A 59 -13.42 6.47 -0.10
CA ALA A 59 -13.08 5.15 -0.61
C ALA A 59 -14.16 4.12 -0.29
N ASN A 60 -14.56 3.38 -1.32
CA ASN A 60 -15.21 2.08 -1.16
C ASN A 60 -14.16 1.00 -1.43
N TYR A 61 -13.44 0.59 -0.38
CA TYR A 61 -12.55 -0.56 -0.49
C TYR A 61 -13.35 -1.85 -0.52
N SER A 62 -13.48 -2.46 -1.69
CA SER A 62 -14.17 -3.74 -1.92
C SER A 62 -13.17 -4.89 -2.12
N GLY A 63 -12.17 -4.97 -1.24
CA GLY A 63 -11.19 -6.04 -1.21
C GLY A 63 -11.62 -7.24 -0.35
N LYS A 64 -10.89 -8.36 -0.50
CA LYS A 64 -10.87 -9.36 0.56
C LYS A 64 -10.32 -8.70 1.82
N ASP A 65 -10.77 -9.18 2.97
CA ASP A 65 -10.10 -8.91 4.25
C ASP A 65 -8.57 -9.12 4.12
N MET A 66 -7.77 -8.28 4.78
CA MET A 66 -6.30 -8.31 4.66
C MET A 66 -5.73 -9.69 4.98
N ARG A 67 -6.25 -10.37 6.00
CA ARG A 67 -5.78 -11.70 6.38
C ARG A 67 -6.12 -12.72 5.31
N ALA A 68 -7.38 -12.75 4.88
CA ALA A 68 -7.83 -13.66 3.83
C ALA A 68 -7.14 -13.42 2.47
N GLY A 69 -6.82 -12.15 2.17
CA GLY A 69 -6.11 -11.75 0.96
C GLY A 69 -4.68 -12.24 0.91
N HIS A 70 -3.96 -12.22 2.03
CA HIS A 70 -2.52 -12.52 2.09
C HIS A 70 -2.19 -13.93 2.59
N LYS A 71 -3.17 -14.68 3.12
CA LYS A 71 -2.93 -16.03 3.69
C LYS A 71 -2.12 -16.94 2.77
N HIS A 72 -2.54 -17.06 1.52
CA HIS A 72 -1.87 -17.92 0.54
C HIS A 72 -0.43 -17.48 0.22
N LEU A 73 -0.07 -16.22 0.46
CA LEU A 73 1.30 -15.72 0.30
C LEU A 73 2.17 -16.08 1.51
N VAL A 74 1.59 -16.14 2.72
CA VAL A 74 2.28 -16.66 3.91
C VAL A 74 2.66 -18.13 3.70
N ASP A 75 1.76 -18.92 3.10
CA ASP A 75 2.05 -20.30 2.70
C ASP A 75 3.20 -20.40 1.67
N ARG A 76 3.49 -19.30 0.94
CA ARG A 76 4.62 -19.15 0.00
C ARG A 76 5.87 -18.49 0.59
N GLY A 77 5.89 -18.19 1.90
CA GLY A 77 7.05 -17.62 2.58
C GLY A 77 7.00 -16.10 2.84
N LEU A 78 5.84 -15.45 2.63
CA LEU A 78 5.63 -14.06 3.05
C LEU A 78 5.93 -13.91 4.56
N ASN A 79 6.75 -12.93 4.92
CA ASN A 79 7.21 -12.73 6.29
C ASN A 79 7.48 -11.24 6.56
N GLY A 80 7.99 -10.93 7.75
CA GLY A 80 8.22 -9.55 8.20
C GLY A 80 9.13 -8.73 7.29
N THR A 81 10.20 -9.33 6.74
CA THR A 81 11.13 -8.59 5.88
C THR A 81 10.49 -8.18 4.55
N HIS A 82 9.61 -9.02 4.01
CA HIS A 82 8.82 -8.72 2.81
C HIS A 82 7.81 -7.60 3.10
N PHE A 83 7.15 -7.65 4.25
CA PHE A 83 6.26 -6.57 4.69
C PHE A 83 7.02 -5.24 4.81
N ASP A 84 8.19 -5.26 5.45
CA ASP A 84 9.03 -4.08 5.63
C ASP A 84 9.48 -3.49 4.30
N ALA A 85 9.79 -4.34 3.31
CA ALA A 85 10.13 -3.89 1.95
C ALA A 85 8.95 -3.16 1.29
N VAL A 86 7.74 -3.73 1.34
CA VAL A 86 6.53 -3.09 0.80
C VAL A 86 6.23 -1.78 1.53
N ALA A 87 6.30 -1.76 2.86
CA ALA A 87 6.08 -0.56 3.67
C ALA A 87 7.13 0.52 3.38
N GLY A 88 8.40 0.13 3.19
CA GLY A 88 9.48 1.02 2.79
C GLY A 88 9.22 1.70 1.45
N HIS A 89 8.82 0.93 0.43
CA HIS A 89 8.46 1.48 -0.88
C HIS A 89 7.29 2.45 -0.81
N LEU A 90 6.27 2.14 0.00
CA LEU A 90 5.15 3.06 0.22
C LEU A 90 5.64 4.39 0.83
N LYS A 91 6.48 4.31 1.87
CA LYS A 91 7.05 5.50 2.51
C LYS A 91 7.83 6.35 1.52
N GLU A 92 8.75 5.73 0.77
CA GLU A 92 9.57 6.42 -0.23
C GLU A 92 8.71 7.08 -1.31
N THR A 93 7.67 6.40 -1.80
CA THR A 93 6.74 6.97 -2.77
C THR A 93 6.05 8.24 -2.25
N LEU A 94 5.58 8.22 -1.01
CA LEU A 94 4.93 9.40 -0.42
C LEU A 94 5.94 10.55 -0.24
N GLU A 95 7.16 10.24 0.19
CA GLU A 95 8.24 11.23 0.32
C GLU A 95 8.63 11.84 -1.05
N GLU A 96 8.75 11.02 -2.10
CA GLU A 96 9.04 11.47 -3.48
C GLU A 96 7.94 12.37 -4.06
N LEU A 97 6.69 12.14 -3.66
CA LEU A 97 5.55 12.98 -4.05
C LEU A 97 5.43 14.26 -3.22
N GLY A 98 6.37 14.52 -2.31
CA GLY A 98 6.39 15.73 -1.49
C GLY A 98 5.35 15.74 -0.37
N VAL A 99 4.85 14.57 0.04
CA VAL A 99 3.93 14.45 1.17
C VAL A 99 4.65 14.87 2.46
N PRO A 100 4.10 15.81 3.25
CA PRO A 100 4.69 16.21 4.53
C PRO A 100 4.96 15.04 5.48
N ALA A 101 6.08 15.09 6.21
CA ALA A 101 6.55 13.99 7.05
C ALA A 101 5.55 13.57 8.14
N ASP A 102 4.78 14.51 8.70
CA ASP A 102 3.72 14.22 9.66
C ASP A 102 2.57 13.41 9.04
N LEU A 103 2.28 13.63 7.75
CA LEU A 103 1.27 12.87 7.00
C LEU A 103 1.81 11.51 6.58
N VAL A 104 3.08 11.42 6.16
CA VAL A 104 3.76 10.13 5.90
C VAL A 104 3.70 9.26 7.16
N GLY A 105 4.02 9.82 8.33
CA GLY A 105 3.96 9.11 9.61
C GLY A 105 2.56 8.55 9.92
N GLN A 106 1.51 9.31 9.63
CA GLN A 106 0.12 8.84 9.81
C GLN A 106 -0.21 7.66 8.89
N VAL A 107 0.15 7.73 7.60
CA VAL A 107 -0.08 6.62 6.66
C VAL A 107 0.70 5.37 7.07
N MET A 108 1.95 5.53 7.48
CA MET A 108 2.78 4.41 7.92
C MET A 108 2.27 3.77 9.21
N ALA A 109 1.70 4.53 10.14
CA ALA A 109 1.07 3.97 11.33
C ALA A 109 -0.15 3.10 10.99
N VAL A 110 -0.96 3.50 10.00
CA VAL A 110 -2.09 2.69 9.52
C VAL A 110 -1.59 1.43 8.81
N ALA A 111 -0.57 1.55 7.95
CA ALA A 111 0.03 0.40 7.28
C ALA A 111 0.56 -0.62 8.27
N GLU A 112 1.30 -0.18 9.29
CA GLU A 112 1.86 -1.04 10.35
C GLU A 112 0.75 -1.77 11.14
N GLY A 113 -0.39 -1.11 11.37
CA GLY A 113 -1.56 -1.75 12.01
C GLY A 113 -2.10 -2.97 11.25
N ALA A 114 -1.90 -3.05 9.94
CA ALA A 114 -2.30 -4.20 9.12
C ALA A 114 -1.30 -5.37 9.14
N ARG A 115 -0.12 -5.21 9.77
CA ARG A 115 0.95 -6.23 9.75
C ARG A 115 0.46 -7.59 10.24
N ALA A 116 -0.25 -7.63 11.36
CA ALA A 116 -0.71 -8.89 11.95
C ALA A 116 -1.62 -9.67 10.98
N ASP A 117 -2.54 -8.97 10.31
CA ASP A 117 -3.43 -9.58 9.33
C ASP A 117 -2.68 -10.05 8.09
N VAL A 118 -1.81 -9.20 7.51
CA VAL A 118 -1.02 -9.57 6.32
C VAL A 118 -0.14 -10.79 6.59
N LEU A 119 0.52 -10.83 7.75
CA LEU A 119 1.40 -11.93 8.14
C LEU A 119 0.67 -13.13 8.76
N ASN A 120 -0.66 -13.08 8.85
CA ASN A 120 -1.51 -14.11 9.45
C ASN A 120 -1.07 -14.49 10.88
N ARG A 121 -0.89 -13.49 11.75
CA ARG A 121 -0.52 -13.63 13.18
C ARG A 121 -1.56 -13.04 14.11
#